data_AF-A0A4P8Q6N9-F1
#
_entry.id   AF-A0A4P8Q6N9-F1
#
_cell.length_a   1.000
_cell.length_b   1.000
_cell.length_c   1.000
_cell.angle_alpha   90.00
_cell.angle_beta   90.00
_cell.angle_gamma   90.00
#
_symmetry.space_group_name_H-M   'P 1'
#
loop_
_entity.id
_entity.type
_entity.pdbx_description
1 polymer ?
#
loop_
_entity_poly.entity_id
_entity_poly.type
_entity_poly.pdbx_seq_one_letter_code
_entity_poly.pdbx_strand_id
1 'polypeptide(L)' 'MRILILSAAVVLPLLSGCGTMGATNSYQQELNALEAACTRDQGILTPTGVQTGRPQTEYACKITGGATRIPPR' A
#
# COMPACT_ATOMS: atom_id res chain seq x y z
N MET A 1 -51.34 -19.91 -12.33
CA MET A 1 -50.56 -18.79 -12.90
C MET A 1 -50.21 -17.82 -11.78
N ARG A 2 -48.93 -17.72 -11.43
CA ARG A 2 -48.39 -16.69 -10.52
C ARG A 2 -46.94 -16.46 -10.95
N ILE A 3 -46.75 -15.46 -11.79
CA ILE A 3 -45.45 -14.88 -12.12
C ILE A 3 -45.11 -13.95 -10.96
N LEU A 4 -43.82 -13.86 -10.57
CA LEU A 4 -43.11 -12.61 -10.24
C LEU A 4 -41.74 -12.88 -9.57
N ILE A 5 -40.67 -12.53 -10.31
CA ILE A 5 -39.38 -11.88 -9.94
C ILE A 5 -38.54 -12.57 -8.84
N LEU A 6 -37.25 -12.88 -9.00
CA LEU A 6 -36.13 -11.92 -8.93
C LEU A 6 -34.82 -12.56 -9.41
N SER A 7 -34.24 -11.91 -10.41
CA SER A 7 -32.89 -12.09 -10.93
C SER A 7 -31.85 -11.91 -9.82
N ALA A 8 -31.20 -12.99 -9.38
CA ALA A 8 -30.00 -12.90 -8.55
C ALA A 8 -28.80 -12.77 -9.47
N ALA A 9 -28.31 -11.53 -9.55
CA ALA A 9 -27.16 -11.12 -10.32
C ALA A 9 -25.91 -11.95 -9.98
N VAL A 10 -25.15 -12.20 -11.04
CA VAL A 10 -23.77 -12.67 -11.07
C VAL A 10 -22.91 -11.91 -10.06
N VAL A 11 -22.25 -12.63 -9.15
CA VAL A 11 -21.07 -12.13 -8.44
C VAL A 11 -19.92 -13.07 -8.76
N LEU A 12 -19.18 -12.75 -9.83
CA LEU A 12 -17.80 -13.22 -9.99
C LEU A 12 -16.96 -12.46 -8.96
N PRO A 13 -16.30 -13.12 -7.99
CA PRO A 13 -15.15 -12.50 -7.34
C PRO A 13 -14.00 -12.52 -8.35
N LEU A 14 -13.91 -11.45 -9.14
CA LEU A 14 -12.65 -10.99 -9.72
C LEU A 14 -11.71 -10.65 -8.56
N LEU A 15 -10.41 -10.90 -8.76
CA LEU A 15 -9.28 -10.59 -7.89
C LEU A 15 -8.87 -11.70 -6.90
N SER A 16 -8.50 -12.87 -7.42
CA SER A 16 -7.32 -13.56 -6.87
C SER A 16 -6.12 -12.64 -7.12
N GLY A 17 -5.89 -11.75 -6.16
CA GLY A 17 -4.72 -10.88 -6.14
C GLY A 17 -3.47 -11.68 -6.45
N CYS A 18 -2.67 -11.14 -7.36
CA CYS A 18 -1.28 -11.49 -7.54
C CYS A 18 -0.57 -11.21 -6.20
N GLY A 19 -0.71 -12.12 -5.25
CA GLY A 19 0.06 -12.13 -4.03
C GLY A 19 1.46 -12.50 -4.45
N THR A 20 2.35 -11.51 -4.50
CA THR A 20 3.78 -11.65 -4.75
C THR A 20 4.31 -12.82 -3.92
N MET A 21 4.48 -13.96 -4.58
CA MET A 21 5.02 -15.17 -4.00
C MET A 21 6.50 -14.96 -3.73
N GLY A 22 6.92 -15.09 -2.47
CA GLY A 22 8.23 -15.67 -2.15
C GLY A 22 9.41 -14.73 -1.94
N ALA A 23 9.35 -13.81 -0.98
CA ALA A 23 10.55 -13.21 -0.34
C ALA A 23 10.34 -13.02 1.17
N THR A 24 9.72 -14.00 1.84
CA THR A 24 8.99 -13.82 3.12
C THR A 24 9.85 -13.62 4.38
N ASN A 25 11.16 -13.35 4.29
CA ASN A 25 11.95 -12.99 5.48
C ASN A 25 12.65 -11.64 5.34
N SER A 26 13.60 -11.49 4.41
CA SER A 26 14.36 -10.23 4.26
C SER A 26 13.49 -9.08 3.76
N TYR A 27 12.59 -9.32 2.79
CA TYR A 27 11.73 -8.27 2.28
C TYR A 27 10.83 -7.69 3.37
N GLN A 28 10.20 -8.56 4.18
CA GLN A 28 9.33 -8.10 5.26
C GLN A 28 10.13 -7.41 6.37
N GLN A 29 11.34 -7.87 6.66
CA GLN A 29 12.22 -7.23 7.63
C GLN A 29 12.66 -5.84 7.16
N GLU A 30 13.06 -5.71 5.90
CA GLU A 30 13.40 -4.43 5.27
C GLU A 30 12.20 -3.48 5.23
N LEU A 31 11.00 -3.99 4.89
CA LEU A 31 9.76 -3.22 4.88
C LEU A 31 9.40 -2.69 6.27
N ASN A 32 9.47 -3.55 7.29
CA ASN A 32 9.21 -3.15 8.68
C ASN A 32 10.22 -2.10 9.16
N ALA A 33 11.51 -2.24 8.81
CA ALA A 33 12.54 -1.25 9.14
C ALA A 33 12.30 0.09 8.44
N LEU A 34 11.88 0.05 7.17
CA LEU A 34 11.54 1.24 6.39
C LEU A 34 10.31 1.95 6.96
N GLU A 35 9.28 1.21 7.37
CA GLU A 35 8.07 1.74 7.99
C GLU A 35 8.36 2.39 9.36
N ALA A 36 9.19 1.76 10.19
CA ALA A 36 9.62 2.34 11.46
C ALA A 36 10.40 3.65 11.27
N ALA A 37 11.31 3.70 10.28
CA ALA A 37 12.05 4.92 9.96
C ALA A 37 11.11 6.03 9.48
N CYS A 38 10.17 5.72 8.58
CA CYS A 38 9.22 6.69 8.06
C CYS A 38 8.26 7.24 9.15
N THR A 39 7.81 6.37 10.05
CA THR A 39 6.94 6.74 11.18
C THR A 39 7.66 7.66 12.16
N ARG A 40 8.94 7.38 12.45
CA ARG A 40 9.80 8.26 13.27
C ARG A 40 9.88 9.67 12.68
N ASP A 41 9.95 9.77 11.36
CA ASP A 41 10.01 11.04 10.64
C ASP A 41 8.62 11.69 10.47
N GLN A 42 7.59 11.15 11.12
CA GLN A 42 6.19 11.61 11.06
C GLN A 42 5.64 11.60 9.62
N GLY A 43 6.11 10.65 8.82
CA GLY A 43 5.65 10.40 7.47
C GLY A 43 4.73 9.19 7.35
N ILE A 44 4.23 8.99 6.14
CA ILE A 44 3.37 7.88 5.73
C ILE A 44 4.07 7.14 4.60
N LEU A 45 4.26 5.83 4.77
CA LEU A 45 4.84 4.99 3.74
C LEU A 45 3.85 4.85 2.58
N THR A 46 4.28 5.24 1.37
CA THR A 46 3.41 5.33 0.18
C THR A 46 4.01 4.51 -0.97
N PRO A 47 3.24 3.63 -1.63
CA PRO A 47 3.74 2.86 -2.76
C PRO A 47 3.99 3.76 -3.99
N THR A 48 5.10 3.51 -4.70
CA THR A 48 5.51 4.26 -5.90
C THR A 48 4.94 3.66 -7.20
N GLY A 49 4.39 2.44 -7.14
CA GLY A 49 3.87 1.70 -8.29
C GLY A 49 4.92 0.90 -9.06
N VAL A 50 6.19 0.92 -8.63
CA VAL A 50 7.25 0.06 -9.16
C VAL A 50 7.28 -1.25 -8.35
N GLN A 51 7.59 -2.38 -8.99
CA GLN A 51 7.83 -3.66 -8.32
C GLN A 51 9.21 -4.19 -8.74
N THR A 52 10.10 -4.36 -7.77
CA THR A 52 11.53 -4.68 -7.96
C THR A 52 12.02 -5.81 -7.04
N GLY A 53 11.19 -6.27 -6.10
CA GLY A 53 11.57 -7.15 -4.99
C GLY A 53 12.31 -6.43 -3.85
N ARG A 54 12.28 -5.10 -3.80
CA ARG A 54 13.06 -4.28 -2.86
C ARG A 54 12.18 -3.16 -2.28
N PRO A 55 11.80 -3.20 -0.98
CA PRO A 55 10.82 -2.27 -0.43
C PRO A 55 11.33 -0.82 -0.45
N GLN A 56 12.63 -0.58 -0.28
CA GLN A 56 13.27 0.74 -0.43
C GLN A 56 13.07 1.43 -1.79
N THR A 57 12.82 0.68 -2.86
CA THR A 57 12.61 1.24 -4.22
C THR A 57 11.13 1.27 -4.61
N GLU A 58 10.31 0.49 -3.91
CA GLU A 58 8.87 0.34 -4.15
C GLU A 58 8.02 1.28 -3.29
N TYR A 59 8.57 1.74 -2.17
CA TYR A 59 7.89 2.62 -1.23
C TYR A 59 8.72 3.88 -0.97
N ALA A 60 8.01 5.01 -0.87
CA ALA A 60 8.58 6.29 -0.48
C ALA A 60 7.94 6.77 0.82
N CYS A 61 8.73 7.45 1.67
CA CYS A 61 8.20 8.09 2.87
C CYS A 61 7.67 9.48 2.53
N LYS A 62 6.35 9.69 2.67
CA LYS A 62 5.71 10.98 2.45
C LYS A 62 5.49 11.70 3.78
N ILE A 63 6.23 12.78 4.02
CA ILE A 63 6.06 13.58 5.24
C ILE A 63 4.77 14.39 5.16
N THR A 64 3.81 14.12 6.06
CA THR A 64 2.52 14.82 6.10
C THR A 64 2.47 15.96 7.11
N GLY A 65 3.40 15.99 8.08
CA GLY A 65 3.46 17.02 9.15
C GLY A 65 4.40 18.19 8.88
N GLY A 66 5.10 18.20 7.74
CA GLY A 66 6.21 19.12 7.46
C GLY A 66 5.83 20.30 6.58
N ALA A 67 4.75 21.03 6.89
CA ALA A 67 4.64 22.41 6.43
C ALA A 67 5.68 23.24 7.18
N THR A 68 6.96 23.05 6.86
CA THR A 68 8.06 23.82 7.41
C THR A 68 7.79 25.26 7.02
N ARG A 69 7.32 26.07 7.97
CA ARG A 69 7.26 27.51 7.77
C ARG A 69 8.68 27.95 7.47
N ILE A 70 8.93 28.35 6.23
CA ILE A 70 10.14 29.10 5.88
C ILE A 70 10.09 30.33 6.79
N PRO A 71 11.04 30.51 7.74
CA PRO A 71 11.03 31.70 8.57
C PRO A 71 11.21 32.92 7.66
N PRO A 72 10.40 34.00 7.83
CA PRO A 72 10.61 35.22 7.07
C PRO A 72 12.01 35.77 7.38
N ARG A 73 12.72 36.18 6.31
CA ARG A 73 14.01 36.87 6.41
C ARG A 73 13.85 38.27 6.97
#